data_AF-A0A1Q8QGQ5-F1
#
_entry.id   AF-A0A1Q8QGQ5-F1
#
_cell.length_a   1.000
_cell.length_b   1.000
_cell.length_c   1.000
_cell.angle_alpha   90.00
_cell.angle_beta   90.00
_cell.angle_gamma   90.00
#
_symmetry.space_group_name_H-M   'P 1'
#
loop_
_entity.id
_entity.type
_entity.pdbx_description
1 polymer ?
#
loop_
_entity_poly.entity_id
_entity_poly.type
_entity_poly.pdbx_seq_one_letter_code
_entity_poly.pdbx_strand_id
1 'polypeptide(L)'
;MEAVIGLVMLAGAIVIVGYPLIQKDIQNHKVKTAKNKILGYEQQKEIVMSSIGEIEFDFNMNKLSVDDYQELKALYKEKAVQLLKENDKVSGVNETDLVRKLEEEIEADLKSLKESDADEKG
;
A
#
# COMPACT_ATOMS: atom_id res chain seq x y z
N MET A 1 -13.80 -24.99 55.47
CA MET A 1 -14.19 -25.32 54.07
C MET A 1 -14.65 -24.08 53.31
N GLU A 2 -15.51 -23.24 53.88
CA GLU A 2 -16.04 -22.03 53.23
C GLU A 2 -14.96 -21.05 52.74
N ALA A 3 -13.92 -20.79 53.56
CA ALA A 3 -12.81 -19.92 53.16
C ALA A 3 -11.99 -20.47 51.98
N VAL A 4 -11.89 -21.80 51.86
CA VAL A 4 -11.19 -22.47 50.75
C VAL A 4 -12.00 -22.35 49.46
N ILE A 5 -13.33 -22.50 49.55
CA ILE A 5 -14.24 -22.35 48.42
C ILE A 5 -14.22 -20.91 47.89
N GLY A 6 -14.23 -19.92 48.79
CA GLY A 6 -14.11 -18.51 48.42
C GLY A 6 -12.80 -18.17 47.69
N LEU A 7 -11.68 -18.74 48.16
CA LEU A 7 -10.37 -18.52 47.56
C LEU A 7 -10.26 -19.15 46.16
N VAL A 8 -10.89 -20.32 45.96
CA VAL A 8 -10.96 -20.99 44.65
C VAL A 8 -11.84 -20.20 43.66
N MET A 9 -12.99 -19.68 44.10
CA MET A 9 -13.84 -18.84 43.23
C MET A 9 -13.16 -17.54 42.83
N LEU A 10 -12.45 -16.89 43.76
CA LEU A 10 -11.71 -15.66 43.48
C LEU A 10 -10.59 -15.90 42.45
N ALA A 11 -9.81 -16.96 42.64
CA ALA A 11 -8.76 -17.34 41.70
C ALA A 11 -9.34 -17.67 40.31
N GLY A 12 -10.47 -18.39 40.26
CA GLY A 12 -11.18 -18.69 39.02
C GLY A 12 -11.65 -17.43 38.27
N ALA A 13 -12.20 -16.45 38.98
CA ALA A 13 -12.65 -15.18 38.38
C ALA A 13 -11.47 -14.40 37.77
N ILE A 14 -10.33 -14.35 38.46
CA ILE A 14 -9.11 -13.70 37.95
C ILE A 14 -8.60 -14.39 36.68
N VAL A 15 -8.65 -15.73 36.62
CA VAL A 15 -8.23 -16.47 35.42
C VAL A 15 -9.20 -16.21 34.26
N ILE A 16 -10.52 -16.27 34.49
CA ILE A 16 -11.53 -16.07 33.44
C ILE A 16 -11.49 -14.65 32.86
N VAL A 17 -11.18 -13.63 33.67
CA VAL A 17 -11.10 -12.22 33.22
C VAL A 17 -9.70 -11.86 32.72
N GLY A 18 -8.65 -12.36 33.38
CA GLY A 18 -7.26 -12.10 33.01
C GLY A 18 -6.84 -12.80 31.71
N TYR A 19 -7.35 -14.01 31.46
CA TYR A 19 -7.06 -14.78 30.24
C TYR A 19 -7.46 -14.03 28.95
N PRO A 20 -8.70 -13.53 28.77
CA PRO A 20 -9.06 -12.76 27.58
C PRO A 20 -8.41 -11.37 27.55
N LEU A 21 -7.96 -10.82 28.68
CA LEU A 21 -7.26 -9.53 28.71
C LEU A 21 -5.82 -9.66 28.18
N ILE A 22 -5.13 -10.77 28.50
CA ILE A 22 -3.78 -11.09 28.00
C ILE A 22 -3.84 -11.59 26.55
N GLN A 23 -4.96 -12.17 26.11
CA GLN A 23 -5.16 -12.63 24.73
C GLN A 23 -5.60 -11.56 23.73
N LYS A 24 -5.66 -10.28 24.13
CA LYS A 24 -5.97 -9.16 23.22
C LYS A 24 -4.84 -8.78 22.25
N ASP A 25 -3.80 -9.61 22.11
CA ASP A 25 -2.87 -9.56 20.97
C ASP A 25 -2.73 -10.91 20.24
N ILE A 26 -3.79 -11.74 20.30
CA ILE A 26 -3.98 -12.87 19.38
C ILE A 26 -5.32 -12.71 18.65
N GLN A 27 -5.77 -11.47 18.44
CA GLN A 27 -6.43 -11.15 17.18
C GLN A 27 -5.35 -11.12 16.10
N ASN A 28 -4.82 -12.32 15.79
CA ASN A 28 -4.58 -12.68 14.42
C ASN A 28 -5.94 -12.52 13.71
N HIS A 29 -6.27 -11.29 13.34
CA HIS A 29 -6.72 -11.12 11.98
C HIS A 29 -5.73 -11.95 11.16
N LYS A 30 -6.21 -13.10 10.68
CA LYS A 30 -5.81 -13.54 9.35
C LYS A 30 -6.21 -12.44 8.37
N VAL A 31 -5.63 -11.24 8.48
CA VAL A 31 -4.91 -10.71 7.33
C VAL A 31 -4.02 -11.90 7.03
N LYS A 32 -4.38 -12.67 6.00
CA LYS A 32 -3.40 -13.53 5.36
C LYS A 32 -2.23 -12.57 5.22
N THR A 33 -1.21 -12.69 6.06
CA THR A 33 0.05 -11.99 5.88
C THR A 33 0.40 -12.48 4.51
N ALA A 34 0.07 -11.63 3.52
CA ALA A 34 0.24 -11.92 2.12
C ALA A 34 1.71 -12.22 2.13
N LYS A 35 1.99 -13.52 1.97
CA LYS A 35 3.31 -14.14 2.00
C LYS A 35 4.23 -13.04 1.53
N ASN A 36 5.11 -12.54 2.42
CA ASN A 36 5.94 -11.35 2.21
C ASN A 36 6.83 -11.65 1.00
N LYS A 37 6.19 -11.64 -0.15
CA LYS A 37 6.68 -11.96 -1.46
C LYS A 37 7.27 -10.62 -1.75
N ILE A 38 8.58 -10.55 -1.59
CA ILE A 38 9.38 -9.44 -2.07
C ILE A 38 8.80 -9.14 -3.45
N LEU A 39 8.02 -8.05 -3.53
CA LEU A 39 7.30 -7.71 -4.73
C LEU A 39 8.39 -7.55 -5.79
N GLY A 40 8.19 -8.17 -6.96
CA GLY A 40 9.13 -7.97 -8.05
C GLY A 40 9.25 -6.48 -8.36
N TYR A 41 10.37 -6.05 -8.91
CA TYR A 41 10.57 -4.66 -9.33
C TYR A 41 9.40 -4.12 -10.15
N GLU A 42 8.91 -4.88 -11.13
CA GLU A 42 7.75 -4.53 -11.95
C GLU A 42 6.48 -4.29 -11.12
N GLN A 43 6.25 -5.12 -10.10
CA GLN A 43 5.08 -4.97 -9.22
C GLN A 43 5.21 -3.73 -8.32
N GLN A 44 6.42 -3.43 -7.86
CA GLN A 44 6.66 -2.22 -7.07
C GLN A 44 6.56 -0.95 -7.92
N LYS A 45 7.07 -0.99 -9.16
CA LYS A 45 6.91 0.07 -10.17
C LYS A 45 5.42 0.33 -10.44
N GLU A 46 4.66 -0.71 -10.76
CA GLU A 46 3.23 -0.64 -11.02
C GLU A 46 2.46 0.00 -9.86
N ILE A 47 2.73 -0.42 -8.62
CA ILE A 47 2.07 0.14 -7.42
C ILE A 47 2.38 1.63 -7.26
N VAL A 48 3.64 2.05 -7.41
CA VAL A 48 4.02 3.46 -7.25
C VAL A 48 3.41 4.31 -8.36
N MET A 49 3.42 3.83 -9.61
CA MET A 49 2.83 4.55 -10.74
C MET A 49 1.31 4.67 -10.61
N SER A 50 0.63 3.59 -10.24
CA SER A 50 -0.81 3.59 -9.98
C SER A 50 -1.17 4.55 -8.84
N SER A 51 -0.38 4.58 -7.76
CA SER A 51 -0.59 5.50 -6.64
C SER A 51 -0.48 6.98 -7.07
N ILE A 52 0.46 7.33 -7.94
CA ILE A 52 0.58 8.69 -8.48
C ILE A 52 -0.68 9.05 -9.29
N GLY A 53 -1.17 8.13 -10.12
CA GLY A 53 -2.39 8.32 -10.90
C GLY A 53 -3.63 8.51 -10.01
N GLU A 54 -3.77 7.75 -8.93
CA GLU A 54 -4.84 7.91 -7.96
C GLU A 54 -4.77 9.28 -7.25
N ILE A 55 -3.58 9.73 -6.85
CA ILE A 55 -3.38 11.06 -6.24
C ILE A 55 -3.81 12.17 -7.20
N GLU A 56 -3.46 12.07 -8.48
CA GLU A 56 -3.87 13.05 -9.51
C GLU A 56 -5.37 13.02 -9.77
N PHE A 57 -5.96 11.82 -9.81
CA PHE A 57 -7.40 11.65 -9.94
C PHE A 57 -8.13 12.29 -8.76
N ASP A 58 -7.73 12.01 -7.52
CA ASP A 58 -8.38 12.54 -6.32
C ASP A 58 -8.22 14.07 -6.20
N PHE A 59 -7.08 14.63 -6.61
CA PHE A 59 -6.91 16.08 -6.74
C PHE A 59 -7.83 16.69 -7.79
N ASN A 60 -7.91 16.09 -8.99
CA ASN A 60 -8.81 16.55 -10.05
C ASN A 60 -10.29 16.47 -9.64
N MET A 61 -10.63 15.54 -8.74
CA MET A 61 -11.96 15.40 -8.14
C MET A 61 -12.20 16.33 -6.94
N ASN A 62 -11.28 17.26 -6.65
CA ASN A 62 -11.30 18.16 -5.49
C ASN A 62 -11.43 17.43 -4.13
N LYS A 63 -10.96 16.17 -4.04
CA LYS A 63 -10.92 15.42 -2.77
C LYS A 63 -9.64 15.70 -1.97
N LEU A 64 -8.62 16.24 -2.61
CA LEU A 64 -7.35 16.61 -2.01
C LEU A 64 -7.14 18.11 -2.11
N SER A 65 -6.56 18.70 -1.05
CA SER A 65 -6.09 20.08 -1.10
C SER A 65 -4.85 20.18 -2.01
N VAL A 66 -4.53 21.39 -2.47
CA VAL A 66 -3.33 21.64 -3.28
C VAL A 66 -2.06 21.29 -2.49
N ASP A 67 -2.04 21.57 -1.19
CA ASP A 67 -0.90 21.32 -0.33
C ASP A 67 -0.69 19.81 -0.13
N ASP A 68 -1.76 19.07 0.19
CA ASP A 68 -1.71 17.61 0.34
C ASP A 68 -1.35 16.91 -0.97
N TYR A 69 -1.88 17.40 -2.09
CA TYR A 69 -1.55 16.91 -3.43
C TYR A 69 -0.05 17.07 -3.73
N GLN A 70 0.51 18.25 -3.46
CA GLN A 70 1.92 18.52 -3.72
C GLN A 70 2.82 17.63 -2.85
N GLU A 71 2.49 17.48 -1.57
CA GLU A 71 3.24 16.63 -0.64
C GLU A 71 3.19 15.15 -1.07
N LEU A 72 1.99 14.62 -1.33
CA LEU A 72 1.80 13.22 -1.74
C LEU A 72 2.46 12.95 -3.10
N LYS A 73 2.30 13.85 -4.07
CA LYS A 73 2.92 13.72 -5.39
C LYS A 73 4.44 13.75 -5.31
N ALA A 74 5.03 14.63 -4.48
CA ALA A 74 6.47 14.69 -4.28
C ALA A 74 7.01 13.39 -3.66
N LEU A 75 6.35 12.89 -2.61
CA LEU A 75 6.73 11.67 -1.91
C LEU A 75 6.72 10.45 -2.83
N TYR A 76 5.68 10.28 -3.64
CA TYR A 76 5.56 9.12 -4.53
C TYR A 76 6.46 9.24 -5.78
N LYS A 77 6.72 10.46 -6.27
CA LYS A 77 7.77 10.68 -7.28
C LYS A 77 9.14 10.30 -6.78
N GLU A 78 9.49 10.69 -5.55
CA GLU A 78 10.77 10.30 -4.96
C GLU A 78 10.89 8.78 -4.84
N LYS A 79 9.83 8.10 -4.39
CA LYS A 79 9.79 6.63 -4.35
C LYS A 79 9.97 6.01 -5.73
N ALA A 80 9.37 6.57 -6.79
CA ALA A 80 9.56 6.09 -8.16
C ALA A 80 11.02 6.22 -8.59
N VAL A 81 11.65 7.37 -8.32
CA VAL A 81 13.07 7.62 -8.62
C VAL A 81 13.99 6.66 -7.85
N GLN A 82 13.72 6.42 -6.57
CA GLN A 82 14.48 5.45 -5.78
C GLN A 82 14.34 4.03 -6.33
N LEU A 83 13.12 3.61 -6.70
CA LEU A 83 12.86 2.31 -7.31
C LEU A 83 13.61 2.12 -8.63
N LEU A 84 13.60 3.14 -9.49
CA LEU A 84 14.36 3.13 -10.74
C LEU A 84 15.87 3.02 -10.48
N LYS A 85 16.42 3.80 -9.53
CA LYS A 85 17.85 3.75 -9.16
C LYS A 85 18.27 2.43 -8.53
N GLU A 86 17.39 1.76 -7.79
CA GLU A 86 17.68 0.47 -7.18
C GLU A 86 17.74 -0.67 -8.22
N ASN A 87 17.00 -0.53 -9.33
CA ASN A 87 17.01 -1.50 -10.43
C ASN A 87 18.10 -1.19 -11.48
N ASP A 88 18.23 0.07 -11.86
CA ASP A 88 19.34 0.54 -12.69
C ASP A 88 20.59 0.67 -11.83
N LYS A 89 21.37 -0.42 -11.72
CA LYS A 89 22.82 -0.33 -11.51
C LYS A 89 23.54 0.33 -12.70
N VAL A 90 22.95 1.36 -13.30
CA VAL A 90 23.48 2.12 -14.43
C VAL A 90 23.70 3.54 -13.93
N SER A 91 24.87 3.74 -13.35
CA SER A 91 25.43 5.07 -13.10
C SER A 91 25.60 5.78 -14.44
N GLY A 92 24.61 6.57 -14.87
CA GLY A 92 24.76 7.39 -16.08
C GLY A 92 23.49 7.81 -16.83
N VAL A 93 22.29 7.39 -16.43
CA VAL A 93 21.06 7.84 -17.09
C VAL A 93 20.55 9.12 -16.42
N ASN A 94 20.37 10.19 -17.21
CA ASN A 94 19.86 11.47 -16.71
C ASN A 94 18.39 11.33 -16.28
N GLU A 95 18.03 11.94 -15.15
CA GLU A 95 16.68 11.93 -14.58
C GLU A 95 15.60 12.34 -15.60
N THR A 96 15.92 13.30 -16.46
CA THR A 96 15.05 13.78 -17.54
C THR A 96 14.74 12.70 -18.59
N ASP A 97 15.70 11.83 -18.90
CA ASP A 97 15.50 10.73 -19.86
C ASP A 97 14.65 9.61 -19.28
N LEU A 98 14.74 9.39 -17.96
CA LEU A 98 13.88 8.45 -17.25
C LEU A 98 12.44 8.95 -17.18
N VAL A 99 12.25 10.24 -16.86
CA VAL A 99 10.92 10.87 -16.83
C VAL A 99 10.23 10.79 -18.19
N ARG A 100 10.94 11.10 -19.27
CA ARG A 100 10.38 11.04 -20.63
C ARG A 100 9.95 9.62 -21.03
N LYS A 101 10.78 8.61 -20.72
CA LYS A 101 10.42 7.20 -20.97
C LYS A 101 9.18 6.79 -20.18
N LEU A 102 9.07 7.26 -18.95
CA LEU A 102 7.92 6.99 -18.08
C LEU A 102 6.63 7.58 -18.67
N GLU A 103 6.68 8.81 -19.17
CA GLU A 103 5.53 9.48 -19.78
C GLU A 103 5.07 8.78 -21.08
N GLU A 104 6.02 8.36 -21.92
CA GLU A 104 5.73 7.60 -23.15
C GLU A 104 5.03 6.25 -22.86
N GLU A 105 5.45 5.55 -21.80
CA GLU A 105 4.86 4.27 -21.37
C GLU A 105 3.43 4.47 -20.83
N ILE A 106 3.20 5.50 -20.01
CA ILE A 106 1.88 5.86 -19.46
C ILE A 106 0.87 6.14 -20.58
N GLU A 107 1.28 6.89 -21.62
CA GLU A 107 0.39 7.25 -22.72
C GLU A 107 0.01 6.03 -23.59
N ALA A 108 0.94 5.10 -23.78
CA ALA A 108 0.69 3.87 -24.51
C ALA A 108 -0.35 2.97 -23.80
N ASP A 109 -0.21 2.82 -22.47
CA ASP A 109 -1.12 2.02 -21.66
C ASP A 109 -2.53 2.63 -21.64
N LEU A 110 -2.64 3.95 -21.45
CA LEU A 110 -3.92 4.69 -21.51
C LEU A 110 -4.63 4.53 -22.86
N LYS A 111 -3.87 4.54 -23.95
CA LYS A 111 -4.42 4.33 -25.29
C LYS A 111 -4.96 2.92 -25.46
N SER A 112 -4.24 1.91 -24.96
CA SER A 112 -4.67 0.51 -25.05
C SER A 112 -5.96 0.24 -24.25
N LEU A 113 -6.10 0.85 -23.07
CA LEU A 113 -7.29 0.73 -22.23
C LEU A 113 -8.52 1.42 -22.84
N LYS A 114 -8.30 2.52 -23.57
CA LYS A 114 -9.37 3.25 -24.26
C LYS A 114 -9.87 2.55 -25.52
N GLU A 115 -9.03 1.74 -26.15
CA GLU A 115 -9.40 0.91 -27.30
C GLU A 115 -10.16 -0.36 -26.89
N SER A 116 -9.86 -0.95 -25.71
CA SER A 116 -10.62 -2.11 -25.20
C SER A 116 -12.04 -1.79 -24.73
N ASP A 117 -12.28 -0.57 -24.23
CA ASP A 117 -13.62 -0.13 -23.81
C ASP A 117 -14.55 0.23 -24.99
N ALA A 118 -14.01 0.38 -26.20
CA ALA A 118 -14.77 0.72 -27.41
C ALA A 118 -15.35 -0.51 -28.14
N ASP A 119 -14.85 -1.72 -27.86
CA ASP A 119 -15.28 -2.96 -28.54
C ASP A 119 -16.38 -3.74 -27.79
N GLU A 120 -16.61 -3.44 -26.49
CA GLU A 120 -17.67 -4.12 -25.70
C GLU A 120 -19.08 -3.51 -25.89
N LYS A 121 -19.24 -2.51 -26.77
CA LYS A 121 -20.54 -1.90 -27.11
C LYS A 121 -20.93 -1.96 -28.59
N GLY A 122 -20.33 -2.86 -29.36
CA GLY A 122 -20.68 -3.15 -30.76
C GLY A 122 -21.76 -4.22 -30.91
#